data_AF-Q31AS3-F1
#
_entry.id   AF-Q31AS3-F1
#
_cell.length_a   1.000
_cell.length_b   1.000
_cell.length_c   1.000
_cell.angle_alpha   90.00
_cell.angle_beta   90.00
_cell.angle_gamma   90.00
#
_symmetry.space_group_name_H-M   'P 1'
#
loop_
_entity.id
_entity.type
_entity.pdbx_description
1 polymer ?
#
loop_
_entity_poly.entity_id
_entity_poly.type
_entity_poly.pdbx_seq_one_letter_code
_entity_poly.pdbx_strand_id
1 'polypeptide(L)'
;MADLKIPNLNMKSDKYIFKKKLSLRRKSKRRLFSESAFLFILSFLLFYINYLIPNKNLLLQNLPANFNKSFTLIIDLFSNLYEISLVIFIIVSSFSALILLMGSFNRLFKVFNRKSKQLTYK
;
A
#
# COMPACT_ATOMS: atom_id res chain seq x y z
N MET A 1 32.95 -1.72 -43.04
CA MET A 1 32.15 -1.37 -41.85
C MET A 1 32.76 -0.10 -41.28
N ALA A 2 31.98 0.98 -41.19
CA ALA A 2 32.47 2.25 -40.68
C ALA A 2 32.47 2.23 -39.15
N ASP A 3 33.64 2.41 -38.54
CA ASP A 3 33.76 2.57 -37.09
C ASP A 3 33.11 3.90 -36.67
N LEU A 4 31.99 3.79 -35.96
CA LEU A 4 31.33 4.92 -35.31
C LEU A 4 32.26 5.51 -34.24
N LYS A 5 32.94 6.62 -34.57
CA LYS A 5 33.65 7.46 -33.59
C LYS A 5 32.64 8.20 -32.72
N ILE A 6 32.22 7.57 -31.63
CA ILE A 6 31.37 8.20 -30.63
C ILE A 6 32.25 9.15 -29.78
N PRO A 7 31.92 10.44 -29.69
CA PRO A 7 32.67 11.38 -28.84
C PRO A 7 32.52 11.00 -27.36
N ASN A 8 33.59 11.30 -26.60
CA ASN A 8 33.79 10.87 -25.21
C ASN A 8 32.60 11.28 -24.30
N LEU A 9 31.65 10.34 -24.12
CA LEU A 9 30.49 10.48 -23.25
C LEU A 9 30.96 10.55 -21.80
N ASN A 10 30.86 11.75 -21.23
CA ASN A 10 31.12 12.11 -19.83
C ASN A 10 31.12 10.90 -18.86
N MET A 11 32.31 10.51 -18.41
CA MET A 11 32.62 9.30 -17.64
C MET A 11 32.14 9.33 -16.17
N LYS A 12 31.26 10.26 -15.77
CA LYS A 12 30.67 10.26 -14.41
C LYS A 12 29.65 9.12 -14.27
N SER A 13 30.15 7.92 -13.97
CA SER A 13 29.35 6.69 -13.86
C SER A 13 28.42 6.66 -12.64
N ASP A 14 28.72 7.47 -11.62
CA ASP A 14 28.02 7.45 -10.33
C ASP A 14 26.76 8.34 -10.28
N LYS A 15 26.48 9.13 -11.33
CA LYS A 15 25.29 9.99 -11.39
C LYS A 15 23.99 9.22 -11.68
N TYR A 16 24.08 7.96 -12.12
CA TYR A 16 22.94 7.17 -12.55
C TYR A 16 22.94 5.78 -11.92
N ILE A 17 21.95 5.52 -11.05
CA ILE A 17 21.76 4.29 -10.26
C ILE A 17 21.78 3.02 -11.15
N PHE A 18 21.37 3.14 -12.42
CA PHE A 18 21.26 2.03 -13.36
C PHE A 18 22.47 1.86 -14.30
N LYS A 19 23.39 2.84 -14.37
CA LYS A 19 24.52 2.79 -15.32
C LYS A 19 25.54 1.71 -14.98
N LYS A 20 25.63 1.29 -13.71
CA LYS A 20 26.47 0.17 -13.25
C LYS A 20 25.79 -1.21 -13.25
N LYS A 21 24.45 -1.28 -13.28
CA LYS A 21 23.71 -2.56 -13.11
C LYS A 21 23.51 -3.35 -14.40
N LEU A 22 23.49 -2.67 -15.55
CA LEU A 22 23.43 -3.31 -16.87
C LEU A 22 24.85 -3.42 -17.45
N SER A 23 25.73 -4.18 -16.77
CA SER A 23 27.03 -4.45 -17.37
C SER A 23 26.82 -5.24 -18.66
N LEU A 24 27.18 -4.67 -19.82
CA LEU A 24 27.27 -5.34 -21.12
C LEU A 24 28.28 -6.51 -21.15
N ARG A 25 28.84 -6.87 -19.99
CA ARG A 25 29.83 -7.93 -19.84
C ARG A 25 29.14 -9.27 -20.05
N ARG A 26 29.56 -9.96 -21.11
CA ARG A 26 29.11 -11.31 -21.46
C ARG A 26 29.26 -12.25 -20.26
N LYS A 27 28.16 -12.88 -19.84
CA LYS A 27 28.20 -13.93 -18.82
C LYS A 27 29.09 -15.08 -19.31
N SER A 28 29.86 -15.67 -18.40
CA SER A 28 30.67 -16.86 -18.71
C SER A 28 29.77 -18.03 -19.13
N LYS A 29 30.24 -18.88 -20.05
CA LYS A 29 29.53 -20.09 -20.49
C LYS A 29 29.06 -20.98 -19.33
N ARG A 30 29.90 -21.18 -18.30
CA ARG A 30 29.57 -21.98 -17.11
C ARG A 30 28.35 -21.45 -16.35
N ARG A 31 28.27 -20.13 -16.16
CA ARG A 31 27.16 -19.47 -15.46
C ARG A 31 25.85 -19.54 -16.26
N LEU A 32 25.93 -19.38 -17.58
CA LEU A 32 24.76 -19.57 -18.45
C LEU A 32 24.25 -21.01 -18.36
N PHE A 33 25.15 -21.99 -18.39
CA PHE A 33 24.79 -23.40 -18.26
C PHE A 33 24.13 -23.74 -16.91
N SER A 34 24.67 -23.23 -15.79
CA SER A 34 24.06 -23.46 -14.48
C SER A 34 22.69 -22.79 -14.35
N GLU A 35 22.52 -21.57 -14.88
CA GLU A 35 21.22 -20.88 -14.89
C GLU A 35 20.20 -21.66 -15.72
N SER A 36 20.57 -22.16 -16.91
CA SER A 36 19.71 -22.98 -17.75
C SER A 36 19.34 -24.32 -17.10
N ALA A 37 20.30 -25.02 -16.49
CA ALA A 37 20.04 -26.29 -15.80
C ALA A 37 19.09 -26.10 -14.61
N PHE A 38 19.26 -25.03 -13.85
CA PHE A 38 18.35 -24.69 -12.75
C PHE A 38 16.92 -24.43 -13.26
N LEU A 39 16.77 -23.61 -14.30
CA LEU A 39 15.45 -23.35 -14.92
C LEU A 39 14.80 -24.61 -15.46
N PHE A 40 15.59 -25.53 -16.03
CA PHE A 40 15.12 -26.81 -16.53
C PHE A 40 14.57 -27.69 -15.40
N ILE A 41 15.32 -27.85 -14.30
CA ILE A 41 14.87 -28.62 -13.13
C ILE A 41 13.60 -27.99 -12.54
N LEU A 42 13.55 -26.66 -12.44
CA LEU A 42 12.38 -25.93 -11.94
C LEU A 42 11.14 -26.14 -12.83
N SER A 43 11.34 -26.20 -14.15
CA SER A 43 10.28 -26.53 -15.11
C SER A 43 9.72 -27.94 -14.87
N PHE A 44 10.58 -28.94 -14.68
CA PHE A 44 10.13 -30.31 -14.37
C PHE A 44 9.40 -30.38 -13.03
N LEU A 45 9.91 -29.67 -12.02
CA LEU A 45 9.28 -29.58 -10.71
C LEU A 45 7.88 -28.95 -10.79
N LEU A 46 7.71 -27.87 -11.56
CA LEU A 46 6.41 -27.25 -11.78
C LEU A 46 5.44 -28.18 -12.52
N PHE A 47 5.92 -28.91 -13.52
CA PHE A 47 5.10 -29.90 -14.22
C PHE A 47 4.65 -31.02 -13.29
N TYR A 48 5.55 -31.52 -12.43
CA TYR A 48 5.25 -32.55 -11.46
C TYR A 48 4.24 -32.11 -10.40
N ILE A 49 4.41 -30.91 -9.83
CA ILE A 49 3.45 -30.33 -8.89
C ILE A 49 2.08 -30.19 -9.55
N ASN A 50 2.02 -29.67 -10.78
CA ASN A 50 0.76 -29.56 -11.51
C ASN A 50 0.15 -30.93 -11.80
N TYR A 51 0.94 -31.95 -12.12
CA TYR A 51 0.45 -33.31 -12.34
C TYR A 51 -0.21 -33.89 -11.09
N LEU A 52 0.38 -33.68 -9.91
CA LEU A 52 -0.13 -34.19 -8.64
C LEU A 52 -1.51 -33.66 -8.22
N ILE A 53 -1.96 -32.52 -8.76
CA ILE A 53 -3.25 -31.94 -8.39
C ILE A 53 -4.39 -32.82 -8.94
N PRO A 54 -5.21 -33.47 -8.09
CA PRO A 54 -6.36 -34.24 -8.54
C PRO A 54 -7.52 -33.31 -8.95
N ASN A 55 -8.45 -33.82 -9.76
CA ASN A 55 -9.73 -33.14 -10.06
C ASN A 55 -9.62 -31.71 -10.63
N LYS A 56 -8.64 -31.47 -11.50
CA LYS A 56 -8.33 -30.15 -12.11
C LYS A 56 -9.54 -29.49 -12.78
N ASN A 57 -10.35 -30.26 -13.51
CA ASN A 57 -11.51 -29.73 -14.22
C ASN A 57 -12.57 -29.17 -13.26
N LEU A 58 -12.80 -29.86 -12.13
CA LEU A 58 -13.75 -29.42 -11.10
C LEU A 58 -13.22 -28.18 -10.36
N LEU A 59 -11.92 -28.11 -10.10
CA LEU A 59 -11.28 -26.91 -9.56
C LEU A 59 -11.46 -25.70 -10.48
N LEU A 60 -11.23 -25.86 -11.79
CA LEU A 60 -11.38 -24.78 -12.76
C LEU A 60 -12.85 -24.33 -12.91
N GLN A 61 -13.79 -25.27 -12.87
CA GLN A 61 -15.22 -24.95 -12.95
C GLN A 61 -15.72 -24.18 -11.73
N ASN A 62 -15.18 -24.45 -10.54
CA ASN A 62 -15.57 -23.79 -9.31
C ASN A 62 -14.84 -22.44 -9.08
N LEU A 63 -13.84 -22.10 -9.90
CA LEU A 63 -13.09 -20.84 -9.76
C LEU A 63 -14.02 -19.61 -9.79
N PRO A 64 -14.90 -19.42 -10.79
CA PRO A 64 -15.74 -18.22 -10.86
C PRO A 64 -16.66 -18.08 -9.65
N ALA A 65 -17.24 -19.20 -9.21
CA ALA A 65 -18.13 -19.22 -8.05
C ALA A 65 -17.39 -18.87 -6.75
N ASN A 66 -16.19 -19.42 -6.56
CA ASN A 66 -15.37 -19.14 -5.38
C ASN A 66 -14.80 -17.71 -5.40
N PHE A 67 -14.45 -17.17 -6.57
CA PHE A 67 -14.06 -15.77 -6.71
C PHE A 67 -15.21 -14.84 -6.35
N ASN A 68 -16.44 -15.11 -6.82
CA ASN A 68 -17.58 -14.29 -6.45
C ASN A 68 -17.83 -14.31 -4.94
N LYS A 69 -17.74 -15.49 -4.30
CA LYS A 69 -17.85 -15.61 -2.84
C LYS A 69 -16.73 -14.89 -2.09
N SER A 70 -15.50 -14.91 -2.60
CA SER A 70 -14.42 -14.16 -1.95
C SER A 70 -14.63 -12.65 -2.08
N PHE A 71 -15.12 -12.17 -3.23
CA PHE A 71 -15.49 -10.76 -3.39
C PHE A 71 -16.62 -10.33 -2.46
N THR A 72 -17.67 -11.14 -2.28
CA THR A 72 -18.75 -10.81 -1.33
C THR A 72 -18.22 -10.71 0.10
N LEU A 73 -17.36 -11.64 0.53
CA LEU A 73 -16.75 -11.58 1.86
C LEU A 73 -15.85 -10.35 2.05
N ILE A 74 -15.15 -9.92 1.00
CA ILE A 74 -14.35 -8.69 1.03
C ILE A 74 -15.26 -7.47 1.22
N ILE A 75 -16.38 -7.41 0.50
CA ILE A 75 -17.35 -6.31 0.64
C ILE A 75 -17.94 -6.29 2.06
N ASP A 76 -18.33 -7.44 2.60
CA ASP A 76 -18.84 -7.55 3.96
C ASP A 76 -17.81 -7.09 5.00
N LEU A 77 -16.53 -7.45 4.80
CA LEU A 77 -15.44 -7.00 5.66
C LEU A 77 -15.29 -5.47 5.65
N PHE A 78 -15.39 -4.83 4.48
CA PHE A 78 -15.38 -3.36 4.39
C PHE A 78 -16.61 -2.71 5.04
N SER A 79 -17.79 -3.32 4.91
CA SER A 79 -19.01 -2.85 5.59
C SER A 79 -18.83 -2.86 7.10
N ASN A 80 -18.33 -3.97 7.65
CA ASN A 80 -18.10 -4.09 9.09
C ASN A 80 -17.03 -3.11 9.61
N LEU A 81 -15.95 -2.90 8.84
CA LEU A 81 -14.93 -1.90 9.20
C LEU A 81 -15.49 -0.47 9.20
N TYR A 82 -16.38 -0.16 8.25
CA TYR A 82 -17.06 1.13 8.21
C TYR A 82 -17.95 1.35 9.43
N GLU A 83 -18.75 0.34 9.82
CA GLU A 83 -19.59 0.41 11.01
C GLU A 83 -18.76 0.65 12.29
N ILE A 84 -17.66 -0.08 12.47
CA ILE A 84 -16.75 0.12 13.62
C ILE A 84 -16.18 1.54 13.60
N SER A 85 -15.76 2.03 12.42
CA SER A 85 -15.22 3.37 12.26
C SER A 85 -16.25 4.46 12.60
N LEU A 86 -17.52 4.26 12.24
CA LEU A 86 -18.62 5.16 12.60
C LEU A 86 -18.82 5.23 14.12
N VAL A 87 -18.81 4.08 14.81
CA VAL A 87 -18.95 4.07 16.27
C VAL A 87 -17.83 4.86 16.93
N ILE A 88 -16.58 4.66 16.49
CA ILE A 88 -15.43 5.42 16.98
C ILE A 88 -15.63 6.93 16.72
N PHE A 89 -16.09 7.31 15.52
CA PHE A 89 -16.35 8.70 15.17
C PHE A 89 -17.42 9.34 16.06
N ILE A 90 -18.51 8.62 16.36
CA ILE A 90 -19.57 9.08 17.28
C ILE A 90 -18.98 9.35 18.67
N ILE A 91 -18.13 8.46 19.18
CA ILE A 91 -17.49 8.65 20.49
C ILE A 91 -16.61 9.90 20.48
N VAL A 92 -15.69 10.02 19.50
CA VAL A 92 -14.76 11.15 19.41
C VAL A 92 -15.49 12.48 19.23
N SER A 93 -16.52 12.52 18.39
CA SER A 93 -17.33 13.72 18.17
C SER A 93 -18.12 14.12 19.42
N SER A 94 -18.65 13.15 20.18
CA SER A 94 -19.33 13.43 21.44
C SER A 94 -18.39 14.05 22.49
N PHE A 95 -17.16 13.52 22.61
CA PHE A 95 -16.14 14.08 23.49
C PHE A 95 -15.73 15.49 23.09
N SER A 96 -15.50 15.73 21.80
CA SER A 96 -15.13 17.07 21.33
C SER A 96 -16.27 18.08 21.56
N ALA A 97 -17.53 17.68 21.34
CA ALA A 97 -18.70 18.50 21.63
C ALA A 97 -18.78 18.87 23.13
N LEU A 98 -18.56 17.91 24.04
CA LEU A 98 -18.53 18.17 25.49
C LEU A 98 -17.44 19.17 25.89
N ILE A 99 -16.24 19.04 25.33
CA ILE A 99 -15.12 19.97 25.60
C ILE A 99 -15.49 21.39 25.13
N LEU A 100 -16.03 21.51 23.92
CA LEU A 100 -16.47 22.79 23.36
C LEU A 100 -17.58 23.44 24.18
N LEU A 101 -18.54 22.63 24.64
CA LEU A 101 -19.66 23.06 25.45
C LEU A 101 -19.19 23.56 26.83
N MET A 102 -18.30 22.83 27.51
CA MET A 102 -17.70 23.30 28.78
C MET A 102 -16.92 24.61 28.58
N GLY A 103 -16.16 24.72 27.48
CA GLY A 103 -15.44 25.94 27.13
C GLY A 103 -16.36 27.14 26.86
N SER A 104 -17.48 26.93 26.18
CA SER A 104 -18.45 27.99 25.89
C SER A 104 -19.20 28.45 27.15
N PHE A 105 -19.62 27.53 28.02
CA PHE A 105 -20.23 27.85 29.31
C PHE A 105 -19.30 28.66 30.20
N ASN A 106 -18.02 28.30 30.29
CA ASN A 106 -17.04 29.07 31.07
C ASN A 106 -16.92 30.52 30.55
N ARG A 107 -16.92 30.72 29.23
CA ARG A 107 -16.94 32.08 28.64
C ARG A 107 -18.23 32.83 28.97
N LEU A 108 -19.40 32.20 28.84
CA LEU A 108 -20.67 32.82 29.20
C LEU A 108 -20.73 33.24 30.66
N PHE A 109 -20.28 32.37 31.57
CA PHE A 109 -20.25 32.67 33.01
C PHE A 109 -19.32 33.85 33.33
N LYS A 110 -18.17 33.94 32.65
CA LYS A 110 -17.26 35.10 32.75
C LYS A 110 -17.91 36.40 32.24
N VAL A 111 -18.73 36.33 31.19
CA VAL A 111 -19.46 37.50 30.68
C VAL A 111 -20.57 37.92 31.64
N PHE A 112 -21.34 36.98 32.18
CA PHE A 112 -22.44 37.25 33.11
C PHE A 112 -21.95 37.86 34.43
N ASN A 113 -20.85 37.34 34.99
CA ASN A 113 -20.28 37.84 36.25
C ASN A 113 -19.38 39.07 36.09
N ARG A 114 -19.35 39.69 34.91
CA ARG A 114 -18.52 40.86 34.65
C ARG A 114 -19.13 42.07 35.36
N LYS A 115 -18.55 42.47 36.50
CA LYS A 115 -18.91 43.73 37.16
C LYS A 115 -18.66 44.89 36.19
N SER A 116 -19.72 45.61 35.79
CA SER A 116 -19.55 46.88 35.09
C SER A 116 -18.95 47.87 36.09
N LYS A 117 -17.70 48.30 35.87
CA LYS A 117 -17.21 49.49 36.56
C LYS A 117 -18.01 50.65 35.99
N GLN A 118 -18.95 51.20 36.77
CA GLN A 118 -19.56 52.49 36.45
C GLN A 118 -18.42 53.52 36.40
N LEU A 119 -18.19 54.07 35.22
CA LEU A 119 -17.33 55.24 35.06
C LEU A 119 -18.10 56.41 35.68
N THR A 120 -17.86 56.69 36.96
CA THR A 120 -18.26 57.94 37.60
C THR A 120 -17.45 59.06 36.97
N TYR A 121 -18.04 59.75 35.99
CA TYR A 121 -17.56 61.05 35.55
C TYR A 121 -17.76 62.04 36.69
N LYS A 122 -16.66 62.63 37.17
CA LYS A 122 -16.68 63.76 38.11
C LYS A 122 -17.11 65.03 37.40
#